data_AF-A0A7X7TS07-F1
#
_entry.id   AF-A0A7X7TS07-F1
#
_cell.length_a   1.000
_cell.length_b   1.000
_cell.length_c   1.000
_cell.angle_alpha   90.00
_cell.angle_beta   90.00
_cell.angle_gamma   90.00
#
_symmetry.space_group_name_H-M   'P 1'
#
loop_
_entity.id
_entity.type
_entity.pdbx_description
1 polymer ?
#
loop_
_entity_poly.entity_id
_entity_poly.type
_entity_poly.pdbx_seq_one_letter_code
_entity_poly.pdbx_strand_id
1 'polypeptide(L)'
;MGDIRKRIEKILKRYSLKTNERTLDRFIYLLSVLDESDLTDQLLENLIIENLTIGESYFFRDRETFDKLKTIFKSRPSWKILSIGCAKGEEVYSTAITAQQAGVDYQIIGIDVNVQRIFEAQSGCYRFWSVRLLNEHEISNYFILKDNMYCIKEAYKKNVTFLNGNIAEYDFGITEKFDIIFLRRVLIYLDNVEDIIRKVLSILKDDGYLIIGNGEYFPPLYEYFEPISPDSMAIMKKKARTFLLDTSISTNNTSSSQPNRTRRVLSATNTYMSEKARKNSVPAFKNMINDLHSNLSFEEELHLIENYISQGKFNEAYGRLNVLSMRYPSQYVVWKYKALVELELLLKDKARESLKRALFLNHVDEEIWQLKNFIELR
;
A
#
# COMPACT_ATOMS: atom_id res chain seq x y z
N MET A 1 -28.53 -11.90 8.90
CA MET A 1 -27.64 -11.45 7.80
C MET A 1 -28.13 -10.21 7.04
N GLY A 2 -29.43 -9.97 6.83
CA GLY A 2 -29.89 -8.74 6.15
C GLY A 2 -29.61 -7.44 6.92
N ASP A 3 -29.49 -7.52 8.25
CA ASP A 3 -29.24 -6.37 9.13
C ASP A 3 -27.76 -5.95 9.15
N ILE A 4 -26.84 -6.90 9.39
CA ILE A 4 -25.39 -6.64 9.35
C ILE A 4 -24.92 -6.03 8.02
N ARG A 5 -25.48 -6.48 6.88
CA ARG A 5 -25.14 -5.92 5.57
C ARG A 5 -25.50 -4.44 5.46
N LYS A 6 -26.69 -4.05 5.90
CA LYS A 6 -27.12 -2.64 5.93
C LYS A 6 -26.23 -1.79 6.84
N ARG A 7 -25.80 -2.34 7.98
CA ARG A 7 -24.88 -1.67 8.91
C ARG A 7 -23.52 -1.44 8.26
N ILE A 8 -22.97 -2.44 7.57
CA ILE A 8 -21.72 -2.32 6.80
C ILE A 8 -21.87 -1.27 5.70
N GLU A 9 -22.92 -1.32 4.89
CA GLU A 9 -23.18 -0.35 3.81
C GLU A 9 -23.29 1.09 4.34
N LYS A 10 -23.90 1.29 5.52
CA LYS A 10 -23.96 2.59 6.19
C LYS A 10 -22.58 3.10 6.60
N ILE A 11 -21.72 2.23 7.14
CA ILE A 11 -20.34 2.59 7.52
C ILE A 11 -19.51 2.90 6.27
N LEU A 12 -19.58 2.07 5.23
CA LEU A 12 -18.90 2.31 3.95
C LEU A 12 -19.27 3.69 3.39
N LYS A 13 -20.55 4.03 3.40
CA LYS A 13 -21.03 5.34 2.94
C LYS A 13 -20.48 6.49 3.78
N ARG A 14 -20.44 6.37 5.11
CA ARG A 14 -19.85 7.38 6.02
C ARG A 14 -18.38 7.62 5.66
N TYR A 15 -17.62 6.55 5.47
CA TYR A 15 -16.20 6.64 5.13
C TYR A 15 -15.91 6.87 3.65
N SER A 16 -16.96 6.99 2.83
CA SER A 16 -16.87 7.07 1.37
C SER A 16 -16.02 5.95 0.75
N LEU A 17 -16.04 4.75 1.35
CA LEU A 17 -15.23 3.61 0.93
C LEU A 17 -15.91 2.79 -0.15
N LYS A 18 -15.16 2.48 -1.22
CA LYS A 18 -15.56 1.54 -2.27
C LYS A 18 -15.38 0.11 -1.78
N THR A 19 -16.31 -0.76 -2.15
CA THR A 19 -16.09 -2.20 -2.14
C THR A 19 -16.84 -2.87 -3.28
N ASN A 20 -16.45 -4.09 -3.64
CA ASN A 20 -17.22 -4.91 -4.60
C ASN A 20 -17.99 -6.01 -3.85
N GLU A 21 -19.04 -6.52 -4.49
CA GLU A 21 -19.91 -7.57 -3.93
C GLU A 21 -19.14 -8.79 -3.42
N ARG A 22 -18.13 -9.27 -4.15
CA ARG A 22 -17.36 -10.44 -3.74
C ARG A 22 -16.56 -10.19 -2.46
N THR A 23 -15.94 -9.02 -2.35
CA THR A 23 -15.19 -8.61 -1.15
C THR A 23 -16.13 -8.42 0.03
N LEU A 24 -17.29 -7.79 -0.19
CA LEU A 24 -18.30 -7.59 0.83
C LEU A 24 -18.87 -8.93 1.33
N ASP A 25 -19.25 -9.83 0.44
CA ASP A 25 -19.77 -11.16 0.79
C ASP A 25 -18.73 -11.98 1.56
N ARG A 26 -17.45 -11.93 1.15
CA ARG A 26 -16.36 -12.57 1.88
C ARG A 26 -16.20 -11.97 3.28
N PHE A 27 -16.27 -10.65 3.42
CA PHE A 27 -16.15 -9.99 4.71
C PHE A 27 -17.33 -10.34 5.63
N ILE A 28 -18.57 -10.33 5.10
CA ILE A 28 -19.76 -10.79 5.85
C ILE A 28 -19.62 -12.25 6.29
N TYR A 29 -19.09 -13.12 5.41
CA TYR A 29 -18.80 -14.50 5.78
C TYR A 29 -17.79 -14.60 6.92
N LEU A 30 -16.71 -13.80 6.91
CA LEU A 30 -15.73 -13.76 8.00
C LEU A 30 -16.37 -13.28 9.31
N LEU A 31 -17.29 -12.32 9.26
CA LEU A 31 -18.01 -11.86 10.45
C LEU A 31 -19.02 -12.88 10.98
N SER A 32 -19.48 -13.84 10.15
CA SER A 32 -20.49 -14.82 10.57
C SER A 32 -20.03 -15.81 11.64
N VAL A 33 -18.72 -15.85 11.93
CA VAL A 33 -18.15 -16.64 13.01
C VAL A 33 -18.24 -15.95 14.38
N LEU A 34 -18.61 -14.67 14.40
CA LEU A 34 -18.78 -13.87 15.61
C LEU A 34 -20.27 -13.76 15.95
N ASP A 35 -20.58 -13.69 17.25
CA ASP A 35 -21.96 -13.44 17.69
C ASP A 35 -22.38 -12.01 17.35
N GLU A 36 -23.58 -11.85 16.78
CA GLU A 36 -24.08 -10.54 16.32
C GLU A 36 -24.22 -9.52 17.47
N SER A 37 -24.41 -10.00 18.71
CA SER A 37 -24.42 -9.17 19.92
C SER A 37 -23.08 -8.52 20.23
N ASP A 38 -21.97 -9.13 19.81
CA ASP A 38 -20.61 -8.65 20.09
C ASP A 38 -20.13 -7.67 19.01
N LEU A 39 -20.78 -7.70 17.83
CA LEU A 39 -20.54 -6.80 16.72
C LEU A 39 -21.18 -5.43 16.99
N THR A 40 -20.61 -4.67 17.92
CA THR A 40 -20.95 -3.25 18.11
C THR A 40 -20.64 -2.43 16.85
N ASP A 41 -21.31 -1.29 16.65
CA ASP A 41 -21.04 -0.43 15.49
C ASP A 41 -19.57 0.04 15.44
N GLN A 42 -18.95 0.31 16.59
CA GLN A 42 -17.54 0.71 16.67
C GLN A 42 -16.59 -0.42 16.26
N LEU A 43 -16.85 -1.66 16.72
CA LEU A 43 -16.05 -2.81 16.33
C LEU A 43 -16.19 -3.10 14.83
N LEU A 44 -17.42 -3.07 14.33
CA LEU A 44 -17.70 -3.28 12.91
C LEU A 44 -16.99 -2.24 12.04
N GLU A 45 -16.98 -0.98 12.48
CA GLU A 45 -16.28 0.11 11.83
C GLU A 45 -14.76 -0.11 11.77
N ASN A 46 -14.14 -0.48 12.89
CA ASN A 46 -12.72 -0.79 12.94
C ASN A 46 -12.37 -1.97 12.01
N LEU A 47 -13.15 -3.04 12.05
CA LEU A 47 -12.95 -4.23 11.20
C LEU A 47 -13.09 -3.89 9.72
N ILE A 48 -14.05 -3.05 9.33
CA ILE A 48 -14.23 -2.57 7.96
C ILE A 48 -12.99 -1.78 7.51
N ILE A 49 -12.55 -0.81 8.32
CA ILE A 49 -11.40 0.04 7.99
C ILE A 49 -10.12 -0.80 7.87
N GLU A 50 -9.90 -1.74 8.77
CA GLU A 50 -8.72 -2.61 8.78
C GLU A 50 -8.69 -3.59 7.60
N ASN A 51 -9.83 -4.17 7.22
CA ASN A 51 -9.87 -5.24 6.22
C ASN A 51 -10.14 -4.75 4.79
N LEU A 52 -10.77 -3.58 4.63
CA LEU A 52 -11.10 -3.04 3.31
C LEU A 52 -10.10 -2.01 2.80
N THR A 53 -9.15 -1.57 3.63
CA THR A 53 -8.04 -0.71 3.20
C THR A 53 -6.71 -1.46 3.29
N ILE A 54 -5.91 -1.42 2.23
CA ILE A 54 -4.54 -1.97 2.29
C ILE A 54 -3.63 -0.87 2.83
N GLY A 55 -3.20 -1.02 4.08
CA GLY A 55 -2.31 -0.09 4.77
C GLY A 55 -0.83 -0.34 4.55
N GLU A 56 -0.47 -0.93 3.41
CA GLU A 56 0.92 -1.26 3.15
C GLU A 56 1.72 0.01 2.85
N SER A 57 2.74 0.26 3.68
CA SER A 57 3.62 1.41 3.58
C SER A 57 5.02 1.02 4.01
N TYR A 58 6.02 1.73 3.48
CA TYR A 58 7.43 1.52 3.80
C TYR A 58 8.21 2.79 3.50
N PHE A 59 9.35 2.92 4.16
CA PHE A 59 10.20 4.10 4.08
C PHE A 59 10.73 4.29 2.66
N PHE A 60 10.67 5.54 2.18
CA PHE A 60 11.07 5.96 0.85
C PHE A 60 10.42 5.15 -0.28
N ARG A 61 9.14 4.77 -0.11
CA ARG A 61 8.30 4.23 -1.19
C ARG A 61 8.27 5.21 -2.37
N ASP A 62 8.60 4.76 -3.57
CA ASP A 62 8.84 5.63 -4.74
C ASP A 62 9.99 6.62 -4.47
N ARG A 63 11.19 6.10 -4.15
CA ARG A 63 12.37 6.88 -3.73
C ARG A 63 12.68 8.10 -4.62
N GLU A 64 12.51 7.96 -5.93
CA GLU A 64 12.70 9.06 -6.90
C GLU A 64 11.84 10.30 -6.58
N THR A 65 10.62 10.10 -6.06
CA THR A 65 9.73 11.20 -5.63
C THR A 65 10.38 12.00 -4.49
N PHE A 66 11.02 11.32 -3.53
CA PHE A 66 11.71 11.98 -2.43
C PHE A 66 12.99 12.70 -2.88
N ASP A 67 13.71 12.14 -3.86
CA ASP A 67 14.89 12.79 -4.45
C ASP A 67 14.52 14.11 -5.16
N LYS A 68 13.40 14.11 -5.90
CA LYS A 68 12.86 15.33 -6.53
C LYS A 68 12.32 16.32 -5.48
N LEU A 69 11.61 15.84 -4.47
CA LEU A 69 11.13 16.67 -3.35
C LEU A 69 12.28 17.38 -2.61
N LYS A 70 13.43 16.72 -2.44
CA LYS A 70 14.61 17.34 -1.83
C LYS A 70 15.07 18.59 -2.60
N THR A 71 14.94 18.58 -3.93
CA THR A 71 15.24 19.75 -4.77
C THR A 71 14.17 20.84 -4.62
N ILE A 72 12.90 20.44 -4.60
CA ILE A 72 11.78 21.37 -4.36
C ILE A 72 11.92 22.07 -3.01
N PHE A 73 12.25 21.32 -1.94
CA PHE A 73 12.42 21.88 -0.60
C PHE A 73 13.42 23.03 -0.55
N LYS A 74 14.54 22.92 -1.27
CA LYS A 74 15.57 23.99 -1.32
C LYS A 74 15.07 25.31 -1.92
N SER A 75 13.90 25.35 -2.56
CA SER A 75 13.33 26.59 -3.11
C SER A 75 12.76 27.54 -2.06
N ARG A 76 12.48 27.07 -0.83
CA ARG A 76 11.91 27.88 0.25
C ARG A 76 12.45 27.45 1.61
N PRO A 77 12.54 28.36 2.60
CA PRO A 77 13.11 28.05 3.90
C PRO A 77 12.19 27.19 4.78
N SER A 78 10.87 27.19 4.55
CA SER A 78 9.90 26.48 5.38
C SER A 78 8.75 25.86 4.59
N TRP A 79 8.25 24.70 5.07
CA TRP A 79 7.22 23.92 4.39
C TRP A 79 6.18 23.37 5.35
N LYS A 80 4.89 23.56 5.02
CA LYS A 80 3.77 22.93 5.71
C LYS A 80 3.19 21.81 4.86
N ILE A 81 3.18 20.60 5.39
CA ILE A 81 2.94 19.38 4.62
C ILE A 81 1.81 18.59 5.27
N LEU A 82 0.92 18.06 4.44
CA LEU A 82 -0.13 17.12 4.86
C LEU A 82 0.08 15.79 4.15
N SER A 83 0.04 14.68 4.88
CA SER A 83 -0.03 13.33 4.31
C SER A 83 -1.40 12.73 4.65
N ILE A 84 -2.22 12.53 3.63
CA ILE A 84 -3.56 11.95 3.74
C ILE A 84 -3.44 10.44 3.52
N GLY A 85 -4.01 9.64 4.42
CA GLY A 85 -3.86 8.18 4.40
C GLY A 85 -2.44 7.77 4.75
N CYS A 86 -1.89 8.38 5.81
CA CYS A 86 -0.47 8.24 6.16
C CYS A 86 -0.06 6.84 6.67
N ALA A 87 -1.01 5.91 6.80
CA ALA A 87 -0.81 4.56 7.31
C ALA A 87 -0.04 4.59 8.64
N LYS A 88 1.04 3.82 8.76
CA LYS A 88 1.86 3.74 9.96
C LYS A 88 2.93 4.84 10.02
N GLY A 89 2.83 5.88 9.18
CA GLY A 89 3.68 7.06 9.24
C GLY A 89 5.00 6.95 8.46
N GLU A 90 5.28 5.87 7.74
CA GLU A 90 6.54 5.73 6.99
C GLU A 90 6.73 6.85 5.94
N GLU A 91 5.65 7.27 5.25
CA GLU A 91 5.70 8.40 4.31
C GLU A 91 5.99 9.72 4.99
N VAL A 92 5.33 9.96 6.14
CA VAL A 92 5.50 11.18 6.94
C VAL A 92 6.94 11.31 7.41
N TYR A 93 7.52 10.23 7.94
CA TYR A 93 8.91 10.25 8.40
C TYR A 93 9.91 10.26 7.24
N SER A 94 9.65 9.60 6.12
CA SER A 94 10.47 9.74 4.91
C SER A 94 10.53 11.20 4.45
N THR A 95 9.39 11.90 4.53
CA THR A 95 9.30 13.33 4.21
C THR A 95 10.08 14.19 5.21
N ALA A 96 9.94 13.91 6.51
CA ALA A 96 10.69 14.61 7.56
C ALA A 96 12.21 14.47 7.38
N ILE A 97 12.69 13.26 7.11
CA ILE A 97 14.10 13.01 6.80
C ILE A 97 14.54 13.80 5.58
N THR A 98 13.74 13.78 4.50
CA THR A 98 14.04 14.49 3.25
C THR A 98 14.13 16.00 3.45
N ALA A 99 13.19 16.59 4.19
CA ALA A 99 13.19 18.02 4.52
C ALA A 99 14.40 18.40 5.39
N GLN A 100 14.71 17.61 6.42
CA GLN A 100 15.88 17.86 7.26
C GLN A 100 17.19 17.77 6.48
N GLN A 101 17.31 16.82 5.54
CA GLN A 101 18.47 16.73 4.64
C GLN A 101 18.56 17.88 3.64
N ALA A 102 17.44 18.50 3.28
CA ALA A 102 17.42 19.72 2.47
C ALA A 102 17.82 20.96 3.28
N GLY A 103 17.88 20.87 4.61
CA GLY A 103 18.25 21.96 5.50
C GLY A 103 17.15 23.01 5.63
N VAL A 104 15.88 22.60 5.56
CA VAL A 104 14.72 23.50 5.64
C VAL A 104 13.87 23.22 6.87
N ASP A 105 13.14 24.24 7.32
CA ASP A 105 12.12 24.08 8.34
C ASP A 105 10.90 23.37 7.76
N TYR A 106 10.22 22.57 8.59
CA TYR A 106 9.03 21.86 8.17
C TYR A 106 8.06 21.64 9.31
N GLN A 107 6.78 21.51 8.96
CA GLN A 107 5.73 20.97 9.80
C GLN A 107 4.95 19.96 8.98
N ILE A 108 4.83 18.72 9.47
CA ILE A 108 4.10 17.66 8.76
C ILE A 108 2.94 17.18 9.63
N ILE A 109 1.75 17.12 9.02
CA ILE A 109 0.57 16.49 9.61
C ILE A 109 0.29 15.21 8.83
N GLY A 110 0.27 14.06 9.50
CA GLY A 110 -0.24 12.80 8.97
C GLY A 110 -1.66 12.58 9.44
N ILE A 111 -2.58 12.27 8.52
CA ILE A 111 -3.94 11.83 8.87
C ILE A 111 -4.20 10.43 8.33
N ASP A 112 -4.89 9.62 9.13
CA ASP A 112 -5.39 8.31 8.70
C ASP A 112 -6.68 7.98 9.44
N VAL A 113 -7.56 7.26 8.76
CA VAL A 113 -8.84 6.83 9.30
C VAL A 113 -8.67 5.67 10.29
N ASN A 114 -7.60 4.88 10.15
CA ASN A 114 -7.30 3.76 11.01
C ASN A 114 -6.54 4.23 12.26
N VAL A 115 -7.24 4.18 13.40
CA VAL A 115 -6.69 4.62 14.70
C VAL A 115 -5.48 3.78 15.15
N GLN A 116 -5.48 2.47 14.87
CA GLN A 116 -4.38 1.58 15.21
C GLN A 116 -3.11 1.96 14.45
N ARG A 117 -3.22 2.30 13.16
CA ARG A 117 -2.10 2.79 12.35
C ARG A 117 -1.56 4.13 12.88
N ILE A 118 -2.44 5.01 13.36
CA ILE A 118 -2.02 6.28 14.00
C ILE A 118 -1.21 6.01 15.27
N PHE A 119 -1.62 5.07 16.13
CA PHE A 119 -0.83 4.71 17.31
C PHE A 119 0.53 4.13 16.93
N GLU A 120 0.58 3.26 15.92
CA GLU A 120 1.84 2.73 15.39
C GLU A 120 2.74 3.85 14.85
N ALA A 121 2.17 4.80 14.10
CA ALA A 121 2.89 5.95 13.58
C ALA A 121 3.46 6.85 14.69
N GLN A 122 2.68 7.12 15.74
CA GLN A 122 3.13 7.89 16.90
C GLN A 122 4.26 7.19 17.66
N SER A 123 4.23 5.86 17.77
CA SER A 123 5.33 5.10 18.37
C SER A 123 6.63 5.29 17.57
N GLY A 124 6.51 5.37 16.24
CA GLY A 124 7.62 5.49 15.31
C GLY A 124 8.57 4.29 15.35
N CYS A 125 8.11 3.12 15.79
CA CYS A 125 8.89 1.89 15.81
C CYS A 125 8.34 0.90 14.80
N TYR A 126 9.23 0.34 13.98
CA TYR A 126 8.86 -0.44 12.80
C TYR A 126 9.57 -1.79 12.77
N ARG A 127 8.96 -2.75 12.06
CA ARG A 127 9.63 -4.01 11.71
C ARG A 127 10.49 -3.84 10.47
N PHE A 128 11.33 -4.83 10.19
CA PHE A 128 12.21 -4.86 9.03
C PHE A 128 11.48 -4.52 7.71
N TRP A 129 10.25 -5.01 7.54
CA TRP A 129 9.46 -4.79 6.33
C TRP A 129 9.23 -3.32 5.98
N SER A 130 9.08 -2.44 6.97
CA SER A 130 8.93 -1.00 6.73
C SER A 130 10.25 -0.36 6.27
N VAL A 131 11.41 -0.92 6.63
CA VAL A 131 12.75 -0.38 6.30
C VAL A 131 13.50 -1.17 5.22
N ARG A 132 12.84 -2.15 4.58
CA ARG A 132 13.45 -3.13 3.66
C ARG A 132 14.21 -2.53 2.47
N LEU A 133 13.89 -1.30 2.07
CA LEU A 133 14.55 -0.61 0.95
C LEU A 133 15.66 0.35 1.40
N LEU A 134 16.00 0.35 2.68
CA LEU A 134 17.07 1.16 3.25
C LEU A 134 18.33 0.32 3.38
N ASN A 135 19.47 0.90 3.02
CA ASN A 135 20.75 0.27 3.32
C ASN A 135 21.16 0.49 4.79
N GLU A 136 22.18 -0.23 5.26
CA GLU A 136 22.64 -0.17 6.65
C GLU A 136 23.03 1.25 7.10
N HIS A 137 23.63 2.05 6.22
CA HIS A 137 24.02 3.42 6.52
C HIS A 137 22.79 4.31 6.72
N GLU A 138 21.77 4.18 5.88
CA GLU A 138 20.49 4.88 6.05
C GLU A 138 19.78 4.47 7.34
N ILE A 139 19.72 3.17 7.61
CA ILE A 139 19.12 2.65 8.85
C ILE A 139 19.83 3.23 10.07
N SER A 140 21.16 3.17 10.10
CA SER A 140 21.97 3.73 11.19
C SER A 140 21.78 5.24 11.36
N ASN A 141 21.60 5.96 10.25
CA ASN A 141 21.38 7.41 10.28
C ASN A 141 20.00 7.79 10.78
N TYR A 142 18.94 7.06 10.41
CA TYR A 142 17.57 7.50 10.68
C TYR A 142 16.94 6.80 11.90
N PHE A 143 17.41 5.61 12.28
CA PHE A 143 16.78 4.76 13.29
C PHE A 143 17.72 4.40 14.44
N ILE A 144 17.12 3.89 15.51
CA ILE A 144 17.75 3.21 16.63
C ILE A 144 17.09 1.84 16.72
N LEU A 145 17.91 0.77 16.74
CA LEU A 145 17.39 -0.59 16.93
C LEU A 145 17.10 -0.82 18.42
N LYS A 146 15.85 -1.16 18.75
CA LYS A 146 15.39 -1.49 20.11
C LYS A 146 14.47 -2.69 20.03
N ASP A 147 14.74 -3.75 20.80
CA ASP A 147 13.90 -4.95 20.88
C ASP A 147 13.50 -5.52 19.50
N ASN A 148 14.48 -5.61 18.58
CA ASN A 148 14.29 -6.04 17.18
C ASN A 148 13.36 -5.14 16.33
N MET A 149 13.10 -3.92 16.79
CA MET A 149 12.35 -2.90 16.06
C MET A 149 13.25 -1.71 15.69
N TYR A 150 13.01 -1.17 14.50
CA TYR A 150 13.65 0.03 13.99
C TYR A 150 12.84 1.25 14.44
N CYS A 151 13.31 1.92 15.49
CA CYS A 151 12.65 3.11 16.02
C CYS A 151 13.24 4.38 15.41
N ILE A 152 12.42 5.20 14.75
CA ILE A 152 12.85 6.46 14.14
C ILE A 152 13.42 7.40 15.21
N LYS A 153 14.54 8.05 14.92
CA LYS A 153 15.18 8.98 15.85
C LYS A 153 14.25 10.17 16.17
N GLU A 154 14.26 10.61 17.42
CA GLU A 154 13.39 11.67 17.95
C GLU A 154 13.49 13.00 17.20
N ALA A 155 14.65 13.29 16.60
CA ALA A 155 14.84 14.47 15.75
C ALA A 155 13.79 14.57 14.61
N TYR A 156 13.38 13.43 14.05
CA TYR A 156 12.40 13.39 12.96
C TYR A 156 10.94 13.45 13.45
N LYS A 157 10.70 13.26 14.76
CA LYS A 157 9.35 13.32 15.37
C LYS A 157 8.94 14.74 15.77
N LYS A 158 9.91 15.60 16.11
CA LYS A 158 9.66 16.91 16.73
C LYS A 158 8.65 17.79 15.99
N ASN A 159 8.65 17.75 14.65
CA ASN A 159 7.79 18.61 13.81
C ASN A 159 6.70 17.80 13.07
N VAL A 160 6.32 16.65 13.63
CA VAL A 160 5.34 15.73 13.05
C VAL A 160 4.16 15.58 14.00
N THR A 161 2.94 15.70 13.47
CA THR A 161 1.70 15.44 14.20
C THR A 161 0.89 14.38 13.47
N PHE A 162 0.39 13.37 14.18
CA PHE A 162 -0.54 12.37 13.64
C PHE A 162 -1.94 12.56 14.19
N LEU A 163 -2.94 12.59 13.32
CA LEU A 163 -4.35 12.80 13.67
C LEU A 163 -5.19 11.67 13.09
N ASN A 164 -6.13 11.16 13.87
CA ASN A 164 -7.14 10.24 13.34
C ASN A 164 -8.24 11.04 12.64
N GLY A 165 -8.54 10.68 11.40
CA GLY A 165 -9.51 11.44 10.61
C GLY A 165 -9.81 10.85 9.24
N ASN A 166 -11.09 10.94 8.86
CA ASN A 166 -11.54 10.65 7.50
C ASN A 166 -11.43 11.91 6.64
N ILE A 167 -10.63 11.89 5.57
CA ILE A 167 -10.47 13.04 4.67
C ILE A 167 -11.80 13.56 4.11
N ALA A 168 -12.82 12.73 3.91
CA ALA A 168 -14.12 13.20 3.44
C ALA A 168 -14.77 14.19 4.43
N GLU A 169 -14.64 13.95 5.73
CA GLU A 169 -15.33 14.69 6.79
C GLU A 169 -14.42 15.63 7.57
N TYR A 170 -13.10 15.40 7.56
CA TYR A 170 -12.14 16.10 8.41
C TYR A 170 -12.12 17.62 8.15
N ASP A 171 -12.43 18.43 9.15
CA ASP A 171 -12.37 19.89 9.02
C ASP A 171 -10.97 20.39 9.39
N PHE A 172 -10.25 20.93 8.41
CA PHE A 172 -8.94 21.54 8.63
C PHE A 172 -9.04 23.01 9.07
N GLY A 173 -10.24 23.60 9.06
CA GLY A 173 -10.44 25.03 9.25
C GLY A 173 -10.11 25.84 8.00
N ILE A 174 -10.76 27.00 7.85
CA ILE A 174 -10.71 27.82 6.62
C ILE A 174 -9.32 28.46 6.40
N THR A 175 -8.57 28.72 7.47
CA THR A 175 -7.28 29.42 7.41
C THR A 175 -6.09 28.50 7.18
N GLU A 176 -6.26 27.19 7.33
CA GLU A 176 -5.16 26.24 7.24
C GLU A 176 -4.85 25.93 5.78
N LYS A 177 -3.62 26.21 5.33
CA LYS A 177 -3.15 25.93 3.97
C LYS A 177 -1.83 25.19 3.98
N PHE A 178 -1.71 24.18 3.12
CA PHE A 178 -0.52 23.35 2.98
C PHE A 178 0.26 23.72 1.72
N ASP A 179 1.59 23.67 1.81
CA ASP A 179 2.50 23.79 0.67
C ASP A 179 2.55 22.49 -0.14
N ILE A 180 2.49 21.35 0.54
CA ILE A 180 2.49 20.02 -0.08
C ILE A 180 1.39 19.16 0.54
N ILE A 181 0.64 18.45 -0.30
CA ILE A 181 -0.31 17.42 0.14
C ILE A 181 0.10 16.10 -0.53
N PHE A 182 0.33 15.07 0.26
CA PHE A 182 0.40 13.69 -0.23
C PHE A 182 -1.00 13.07 -0.19
N LEU A 183 -1.37 12.42 -1.29
CA LEU A 183 -2.63 11.69 -1.46
C LEU A 183 -2.33 10.39 -2.25
N ARG A 184 -1.40 9.60 -1.72
CA ARG A 184 -0.81 8.44 -2.41
C ARG A 184 -1.53 7.17 -2.02
N ARG A 185 -2.06 6.44 -3.00
CA ARG A 185 -2.77 5.16 -2.82
C ARG A 185 -4.00 5.27 -1.91
N VAL A 186 -4.61 6.45 -1.85
CA VAL A 186 -5.84 6.69 -1.07
C VAL A 186 -7.08 6.68 -1.95
N LEU A 187 -7.03 7.40 -3.08
CA LEU A 187 -8.19 7.62 -3.95
C LEU A 187 -8.75 6.32 -4.54
N ILE A 188 -7.94 5.27 -4.66
CA ILE A 188 -8.36 3.94 -5.12
C ILE A 188 -9.44 3.31 -4.21
N TYR A 189 -9.52 3.72 -2.94
CA TYR A 189 -10.50 3.24 -1.98
C TYR A 189 -11.74 4.13 -1.88
N LEU A 190 -11.79 5.30 -2.53
CA LEU A 190 -12.84 6.30 -2.27
C LEU A 190 -13.86 6.43 -3.41
N ASP A 191 -15.16 6.53 -3.06
CA ASP A 191 -16.30 6.77 -3.97
C ASP A 191 -16.46 8.22 -4.42
N ASN A 192 -16.11 9.17 -3.56
CA ASN A 192 -16.32 10.60 -3.78
C ASN A 192 -15.06 11.33 -4.25
N VAL A 193 -14.31 10.75 -5.20
CA VAL A 193 -12.99 11.27 -5.63
C VAL A 193 -13.03 12.77 -5.97
N GLU A 194 -14.05 13.25 -6.68
CA GLU A 194 -14.16 14.66 -7.04
C GLU A 194 -14.31 15.59 -5.82
N ASP A 195 -15.10 15.20 -4.82
CA ASP A 195 -15.28 15.99 -3.59
C ASP A 195 -13.97 16.06 -2.80
N ILE A 196 -13.24 14.95 -2.74
CA ILE A 196 -11.91 14.90 -2.12
C ILE A 196 -10.94 15.82 -2.86
N ILE A 197 -10.96 15.82 -4.20
CA ILE A 197 -10.13 16.74 -5.01
C ILE A 197 -10.49 18.20 -4.72
N ARG A 198 -11.78 18.55 -4.67
CA ARG A 198 -12.23 19.92 -4.33
C ARG A 198 -11.75 20.33 -2.93
N LYS A 199 -11.79 19.41 -1.97
CA LYS A 199 -11.29 19.64 -0.62
C LYS A 199 -9.78 19.84 -0.59
N VAL A 200 -9.02 18.99 -1.28
CA VAL A 200 -7.57 19.13 -1.45
C VAL A 200 -7.23 20.50 -2.07
N LEU A 201 -7.94 20.92 -3.11
CA LEU A 201 -7.76 22.24 -3.73
C LEU A 201 -8.08 23.40 -2.79
N SER A 202 -9.03 23.22 -1.88
CA SER A 202 -9.41 24.25 -0.92
C SER A 202 -8.40 24.39 0.22
N ILE A 203 -7.62 23.36 0.55
CA ILE A 203 -6.59 23.42 1.61
C ILE A 203 -5.15 23.48 1.08
N LEU A 204 -4.94 23.35 -0.24
CA LEU A 204 -3.63 23.53 -0.86
C LEU A 204 -3.40 24.99 -1.26
N LYS A 205 -2.21 25.52 -0.96
CA LYS A 205 -1.77 26.84 -1.44
C LYS A 205 -1.78 26.92 -2.97
N ASP A 206 -1.89 28.13 -3.49
CA ASP A 206 -2.01 28.36 -4.94
C ASP A 206 -0.77 27.96 -5.73
N ASP A 207 0.40 27.98 -5.10
CA ASP A 207 1.67 27.52 -5.64
C ASP A 207 2.12 26.17 -5.05
N GLY A 208 1.19 25.44 -4.42
CA GLY A 208 1.45 24.18 -3.74
C GLY A 208 1.53 22.97 -4.66
N TYR A 209 2.00 21.86 -4.09
CA TYR A 209 2.20 20.59 -4.78
C TYR A 209 1.28 19.52 -4.24
N LEU A 210 0.69 18.74 -5.13
CA LEU A 210 0.01 17.48 -4.83
C LEU A 210 0.93 16.33 -5.23
N ILE A 211 1.16 15.40 -4.31
CA ILE A 211 1.93 14.19 -4.56
C ILE A 211 0.98 12.99 -4.59
N ILE A 212 0.96 12.27 -5.70
CA ILE A 212 0.25 11.00 -5.88
C ILE A 212 1.25 9.84 -5.99
N GLY A 213 0.79 8.60 -5.89
CA GLY A 213 1.64 7.41 -5.99
C GLY A 213 2.11 7.17 -7.42
N ASN A 214 3.29 6.57 -7.57
CA ASN A 214 3.76 6.18 -8.90
C ASN A 214 2.80 5.18 -9.54
N GLY A 215 2.43 5.46 -10.80
CA GLY A 215 1.48 4.65 -11.56
C GLY A 215 0.02 4.91 -11.21
N GLU A 216 -0.29 5.81 -10.26
CA GLU A 216 -1.66 6.26 -10.05
C GLU A 216 -2.09 7.24 -11.15
N TYR A 217 -3.30 7.04 -11.67
CA TYR A 217 -3.85 7.88 -12.71
C TYR A 217 -5.31 8.21 -12.41
N PHE A 218 -5.56 9.48 -12.11
CA PHE A 218 -6.90 10.02 -11.85
C PHE A 218 -7.15 11.19 -12.80
N PRO A 219 -7.88 11.00 -13.92
CA PRO A 219 -8.12 12.04 -14.91
C PRO A 219 -8.61 13.39 -14.35
N PRO A 220 -9.54 13.43 -13.35
CA PRO A 220 -10.01 14.70 -12.80
C PRO A 220 -8.92 15.57 -12.15
N LEU A 221 -7.81 14.99 -11.69
CA LEU A 221 -6.69 15.77 -11.16
C LEU A 221 -6.05 16.66 -12.23
N TYR A 222 -5.98 16.20 -13.47
CA TYR A 222 -5.32 16.92 -14.56
C TYR A 222 -6.08 18.18 -15.01
N GLU A 223 -7.32 18.37 -14.57
CA GLU A 223 -8.05 19.64 -14.74
C GLU A 223 -7.38 20.75 -13.91
N TYR A 224 -6.96 20.43 -12.69
CA TYR A 224 -6.51 21.40 -11.69
C TYR A 224 -5.00 21.38 -11.43
N PHE A 225 -4.33 20.30 -11.83
CA PHE A 225 -2.92 20.08 -11.58
C PHE A 225 -2.17 19.75 -12.87
N GLU A 226 -0.89 20.08 -12.89
CA GLU A 226 0.04 19.72 -13.96
C GLU A 226 1.27 19.03 -13.37
N PRO A 227 1.75 17.91 -13.95
CA PRO A 227 3.01 17.32 -13.52
C PRO A 227 4.19 18.30 -13.63
N ILE A 228 5.11 18.29 -12.67
CA ILE A 228 6.29 19.18 -12.72
C ILE A 228 7.25 18.85 -13.86
N SER A 229 7.23 17.62 -14.36
CA SER A 229 8.03 17.17 -15.50
C SER A 229 7.46 15.87 -16.11
N PRO A 230 7.72 15.58 -17.40
CA PRO A 230 7.28 14.35 -18.07
C PRO A 230 7.76 13.04 -17.43
N ASP A 231 8.90 13.09 -16.74
CA ASP A 231 9.50 11.99 -15.99
C ASP A 231 9.03 11.95 -14.51
N SER A 232 8.17 12.88 -14.08
CA SER A 232 7.70 13.00 -12.70
C SER A 232 6.18 13.20 -12.60
N MET A 233 5.42 12.25 -13.14
CA MET A 233 3.94 12.31 -13.11
C MET A 233 3.36 12.32 -11.70
N ALA A 234 4.08 11.77 -10.71
CA ALA A 234 3.63 11.70 -9.32
C ALA A 234 3.65 13.04 -8.57
N ILE A 235 4.46 14.01 -9.01
CA ILE A 235 4.54 15.33 -8.38
C ILE A 235 3.83 16.32 -9.28
N MET A 236 2.67 16.80 -8.83
CA MET A 236 1.84 17.71 -9.60
C MET A 236 1.78 19.07 -8.94
N LYS A 237 1.98 20.14 -9.71
CA LYS A 237 1.82 21.52 -9.27
C LYS A 237 0.39 21.97 -9.52
N LYS A 238 -0.19 22.71 -8.58
CA LYS A 238 -1.51 23.33 -8.76
C LYS A 238 -1.43 24.35 -9.90
N LYS A 239 -2.35 24.27 -10.86
CA LYS A 239 -2.44 25.24 -11.95
C LYS A 239 -2.85 26.59 -11.38
N ALA A 240 -2.26 27.66 -11.90
CA ALA A 240 -2.73 29.00 -11.61
C ALA A 240 -4.20 29.11 -12.03
N ARG A 241 -5.06 29.71 -11.19
CA ARG A 241 -6.43 30.04 -11.58
C ARG A 241 -6.39 31.04 -12.72
N THR A 242 -6.38 30.58 -13.96
CA THR A 242 -6.85 31.38 -15.08
C THR A 242 -8.34 31.61 -14.81
N PHE A 243 -8.74 32.86 -14.61
CA PHE A 243 -10.15 33.23 -14.47
C PHE A 243 -10.90 32.79 -15.73
N LEU A 244 -11.50 31.60 -15.72
CA LEU A 244 -12.56 31.23 -16.64
C LEU A 244 -13.89 31.66 -16.00
N LEU A 245 -14.12 32.96 -16.00
CA LEU A 245 -15.47 33.48 -16.20
C LEU A 245 -15.78 33.26 -17.67
N ASP A 246 -16.38 32.13 -18.00
CA ASP A 246 -17.31 32.11 -19.12
C ASP A 246 -18.52 31.25 -18.78
N THR A 247 -19.55 31.94 -18.32
CA THR A 247 -20.94 31.57 -18.39
C THR A 247 -21.33 31.33 -19.85
N SER A 248 -21.66 30.11 -20.25
CA SER A 248 -22.87 29.86 -21.04
C SER A 248 -23.20 28.37 -21.19
N ILE A 249 -24.36 28.06 -20.64
CA ILE A 249 -25.33 27.07 -21.07
C ILE A 249 -25.30 26.83 -22.59
N SER A 250 -25.12 25.59 -23.02
CA SER A 250 -26.00 25.00 -24.03
C SER A 250 -25.98 23.47 -23.93
N THR A 251 -27.11 22.97 -23.44
CA THR A 251 -27.63 21.64 -23.75
C THR A 251 -27.66 21.45 -25.26
N ASN A 252 -27.20 20.31 -25.77
CA ASN A 252 -27.84 19.68 -26.90
C ASN A 252 -27.67 18.16 -26.87
N ASN A 253 -28.80 17.52 -26.52
CA ASN A 253 -29.16 16.18 -26.94
C ASN A 253 -28.99 16.05 -28.46
N THR A 254 -28.40 14.96 -28.92
CA THR A 254 -28.88 14.27 -30.12
C THR A 254 -28.56 12.78 -30.03
N SER A 255 -29.64 12.02 -29.97
CA SER A 255 -29.73 10.59 -30.13
C SER A 255 -29.70 10.19 -31.62
N SER A 256 -29.53 8.88 -31.84
CA SER A 256 -29.56 8.11 -33.10
C SER A 256 -28.17 7.72 -33.61
N SER A 257 -27.88 6.49 -34.04
CA SER A 257 -28.65 5.26 -34.23
C SER A 257 -27.66 4.11 -34.49
N GLN A 258 -27.98 2.90 -34.02
CA GLN A 258 -27.31 1.66 -34.46
C GLN A 258 -27.62 1.35 -35.92
N PRO A 259 -26.83 0.45 -36.56
CA PRO A 259 -27.42 -0.85 -36.82
C PRO A 259 -26.52 -2.05 -36.50
N ASN A 260 -27.21 -3.09 -36.04
CA ASN A 260 -26.78 -4.48 -35.87
C ASN A 260 -26.04 -5.09 -37.07
N ARG A 261 -25.05 -5.95 -36.79
CA ARG A 261 -24.86 -7.20 -37.55
C ARG A 261 -24.37 -8.35 -36.66
N THR A 262 -24.98 -9.49 -36.91
CA THR A 262 -25.11 -10.69 -36.07
C THR A 262 -24.02 -11.72 -36.33
N ARG A 263 -23.60 -12.40 -35.24
CA ARG A 263 -23.18 -13.81 -35.08
C ARG A 263 -22.33 -14.50 -36.18
N ARG A 264 -21.21 -15.08 -35.73
CA ARG A 264 -21.02 -16.55 -35.78
C ARG A 264 -19.98 -17.04 -34.77
N VAL A 265 -20.43 -17.95 -33.91
CA VAL A 265 -19.66 -18.91 -33.12
C VAL A 265 -19.19 -20.01 -34.06
N LEU A 266 -17.96 -20.53 -33.89
CA LEU A 266 -17.63 -21.94 -34.06
C LEU A 266 -16.32 -22.25 -33.34
N SER A 267 -16.45 -23.12 -32.33
CA SER A 267 -15.40 -23.87 -31.67
C SER A 267 -14.96 -25.07 -32.50
N ALA A 268 -13.68 -25.43 -32.45
CA ALA A 268 -13.20 -26.81 -32.25
C ALA A 268 -11.67 -26.83 -32.36
N THR A 269 -10.98 -27.28 -31.31
CA THR A 269 -9.62 -27.84 -31.40
C THR A 269 -9.66 -29.24 -30.82
N ASN A 270 -9.12 -30.21 -31.56
CA ASN A 270 -8.93 -31.57 -31.11
C ASN A 270 -7.46 -31.99 -31.37
N THR A 271 -6.77 -32.27 -30.26
CA THR A 271 -5.93 -33.44 -29.95
C THR A 271 -4.57 -33.75 -30.63
N TYR A 272 -3.60 -34.01 -29.73
CA TYR A 272 -2.72 -35.20 -29.59
C TYR A 272 -1.17 -35.11 -29.77
N MET A 273 -0.51 -35.83 -28.84
CA MET A 273 0.87 -36.37 -28.73
C MET A 273 1.94 -35.44 -28.11
N SER A 274 2.45 -35.64 -26.88
CA SER A 274 3.14 -36.75 -26.16
C SER A 274 4.64 -36.86 -26.44
N GLU A 275 5.47 -36.76 -25.40
CA GLU A 275 6.53 -37.74 -25.11
C GLU A 275 7.15 -37.57 -23.70
N LYS A 276 7.80 -38.63 -23.24
CA LYS A 276 7.94 -39.06 -21.84
C LYS A 276 9.43 -39.28 -21.50
N ALA A 277 9.71 -39.31 -20.19
CA ALA A 277 10.78 -40.02 -19.49
C ALA A 277 12.13 -39.28 -19.23
N ARG A 278 12.49 -39.16 -17.93
CA ARG A 278 13.28 -40.19 -17.21
C ARG A 278 13.23 -39.97 -15.68
N LYS A 279 13.11 -41.09 -14.95
CA LYS A 279 13.18 -41.23 -13.48
C LYS A 279 14.51 -41.90 -13.09
N ASN A 280 14.83 -41.76 -11.79
CA ASN A 280 15.78 -42.48 -10.92
C ASN A 280 16.96 -41.57 -10.50
N SER A 281 17.37 -41.45 -9.24
CA SER A 281 16.99 -42.08 -7.96
C SER A 281 17.93 -41.48 -6.88
N VAL A 282 17.47 -41.08 -5.69
CA VAL A 282 18.29 -41.16 -4.45
C VAL A 282 17.38 -41.28 -3.21
N PRO A 283 17.38 -42.42 -2.50
CA PRO A 283 16.80 -42.58 -1.18
C PRO A 283 17.80 -42.13 -0.10
N ALA A 284 17.76 -40.85 0.27
CA ALA A 284 18.50 -40.30 1.42
C ALA A 284 17.79 -39.15 2.15
N PHE A 285 16.76 -38.55 1.54
CA PHE A 285 16.09 -37.36 2.08
C PHE A 285 14.99 -37.66 3.12
N LYS A 286 14.50 -38.91 3.15
CA LYS A 286 13.34 -39.29 3.98
C LYS A 286 13.64 -39.35 5.48
N ASN A 287 14.91 -39.50 5.85
CA ASN A 287 15.34 -39.63 7.25
C ASN A 287 15.71 -38.29 7.91
N MET A 288 15.77 -37.19 7.15
CA MET A 288 16.07 -35.84 7.69
C MET A 288 14.80 -35.05 8.03
N ILE A 289 13.63 -35.51 7.58
CA ILE A 289 12.32 -34.85 7.80
C ILE A 289 11.78 -35.09 9.22
N ASN A 290 12.33 -36.05 9.97
CA ASN A 290 11.76 -36.45 11.27
C ASN A 290 12.27 -35.65 12.48
N ASP A 291 13.32 -34.83 12.35
CA ASP A 291 13.95 -34.13 13.50
C ASP A 291 13.59 -32.64 13.64
N LEU A 292 12.61 -32.13 12.89
CA LEU A 292 12.11 -30.76 13.01
C LEU A 292 10.59 -30.71 13.18
N HIS A 293 10.06 -31.52 14.09
CA HIS A 293 8.73 -31.28 14.63
C HIS A 293 8.78 -30.09 15.62
N SER A 294 8.80 -28.86 15.12
CA SER A 294 8.41 -27.70 15.92
C SER A 294 6.90 -27.68 16.08
N ASN A 295 6.44 -27.79 17.34
CA ASN A 295 5.05 -27.58 17.78
C ASN A 295 4.60 -26.11 17.66
N LEU A 296 5.25 -25.30 16.82
CA LEU A 296 4.96 -23.87 16.67
C LEU A 296 3.71 -23.65 15.82
N SER A 297 2.92 -22.64 16.18
CA SER A 297 1.81 -22.15 15.37
C SER A 297 2.31 -21.56 14.06
N PHE A 298 1.39 -21.31 13.12
CA PHE A 298 1.74 -20.64 11.87
C PHE A 298 2.27 -19.22 12.12
N GLU A 299 1.68 -18.46 13.05
CA GLU A 299 2.16 -17.13 13.40
C GLU A 299 3.57 -17.17 14.02
N GLU A 300 3.84 -18.14 14.88
CA GLU A 300 5.15 -18.28 15.53
C GLU A 300 6.25 -18.65 14.52
N GLU A 301 5.96 -19.53 13.56
CA GLU A 301 6.90 -19.85 12.46
C GLU A 301 7.14 -18.64 11.57
N LEU A 302 6.09 -17.88 11.22
CA LEU A 302 6.25 -16.65 10.44
C LEU A 302 7.10 -15.61 11.19
N HIS A 303 6.86 -15.42 12.48
CA HIS A 303 7.63 -14.48 13.28
C HIS A 303 9.12 -14.87 13.37
N LEU A 304 9.40 -16.17 13.51
CA LEU A 304 10.77 -16.68 13.48
C LEU A 304 11.44 -16.45 12.12
N ILE A 305 10.71 -16.67 11.02
CA ILE A 305 11.19 -16.39 9.66
C ILE A 305 11.49 -14.91 9.49
N GLU A 306 10.59 -14.01 9.93
CA GLU A 306 10.82 -12.57 9.92
C GLU A 306 12.09 -12.18 10.70
N ASN A 307 12.33 -12.81 11.84
CA ASN A 307 13.52 -12.58 12.66
C ASN A 307 14.81 -13.08 11.98
N TYR A 308 14.77 -14.20 11.27
CA TYR A 308 15.92 -14.63 10.47
C TYR A 308 16.21 -13.67 9.32
N ILE A 309 15.16 -13.23 8.61
CA ILE A 309 15.28 -12.25 7.52
C ILE A 309 15.87 -10.93 8.06
N SER A 310 15.38 -10.43 9.20
CA SER A 310 15.86 -9.17 9.78
C SER A 310 17.32 -9.22 10.23
N GLN A 311 17.84 -10.42 10.53
CA GLN A 311 19.25 -10.66 10.90
C GLN A 311 20.13 -11.04 9.70
N GLY A 312 19.60 -11.04 8.46
CA GLY A 312 20.34 -11.47 7.27
C GLY A 312 20.60 -12.98 7.19
N LYS A 313 19.93 -13.78 8.04
CA LYS A 313 20.04 -15.24 8.10
C LYS A 313 19.14 -15.90 7.06
N PHE A 314 19.41 -15.61 5.79
CA PHE A 314 18.56 -16.02 4.68
C PHE A 314 18.54 -17.54 4.46
N ASN A 315 19.63 -18.26 4.76
CA ASN A 315 19.68 -19.71 4.61
C ASN A 315 18.76 -20.41 5.62
N GLU A 316 18.71 -19.93 6.86
CA GLU A 316 17.86 -20.41 7.93
C GLU A 316 16.39 -20.12 7.64
N ALA A 317 16.09 -18.89 7.22
CA ALA A 317 14.77 -18.52 6.73
C ALA A 317 14.34 -19.41 5.55
N TYR A 318 15.24 -19.70 4.61
CA TYR A 318 14.96 -20.54 3.44
C TYR A 318 14.63 -21.98 3.82
N GLY A 319 15.40 -22.56 4.75
CA GLY A 319 15.14 -23.90 5.28
C GLY A 319 13.74 -24.01 5.88
N ARG A 320 13.37 -23.04 6.72
CA ARG A 320 12.04 -22.95 7.34
C ARG A 320 10.93 -22.77 6.30
N LEU A 321 11.11 -21.84 5.36
CA LEU A 321 10.14 -21.55 4.31
C LEU A 321 9.91 -22.75 3.37
N ASN A 322 10.92 -23.60 3.15
CA ASN A 322 10.73 -24.84 2.40
C ASN A 322 9.75 -25.79 3.10
N VAL A 323 9.91 -25.99 4.41
CA VAL A 323 8.98 -26.80 5.22
C VAL A 323 7.59 -26.15 5.28
N LEU A 324 7.55 -24.84 5.57
CA LEU A 324 6.30 -24.11 5.71
C LEU A 324 5.50 -24.07 4.40
N SER A 325 6.17 -24.00 3.25
CA SER A 325 5.52 -24.03 1.93
C SER A 325 4.86 -25.38 1.60
N MET A 326 5.33 -26.47 2.21
CA MET A 326 4.70 -27.78 2.10
C MET A 326 3.54 -27.92 3.09
N ARG A 327 3.68 -27.37 4.31
CA ARG A 327 2.68 -27.45 5.37
C ARG A 327 1.48 -26.53 5.14
N TYR A 328 1.71 -25.35 4.56
CA TYR A 328 0.71 -24.31 4.32
C TYR A 328 0.75 -23.81 2.86
N PRO A 329 0.49 -24.68 1.87
CA PRO A 329 0.65 -24.34 0.46
C PRO A 329 -0.34 -23.27 -0.04
N SER A 330 -1.45 -23.05 0.66
CA SER A 330 -2.45 -22.01 0.34
C SER A 330 -2.15 -20.65 0.98
N GLN A 331 -1.18 -20.56 1.88
CA GLN A 331 -0.84 -19.30 2.55
C GLN A 331 0.08 -18.47 1.66
N TYR A 332 -0.48 -17.44 1.01
CA TYR A 332 0.27 -16.61 0.06
C TYR A 332 1.53 -15.97 0.69
N VAL A 333 1.47 -15.61 1.98
CA VAL A 333 2.58 -14.99 2.74
C VAL A 333 3.82 -15.89 2.76
N VAL A 334 3.63 -17.21 2.82
CA VAL A 334 4.74 -18.18 2.81
C VAL A 334 5.49 -18.10 1.48
N TRP A 335 4.75 -18.06 0.36
CA TRP A 335 5.34 -17.97 -0.97
C TRP A 335 5.94 -16.58 -1.24
N LYS A 336 5.34 -15.53 -0.67
CA LYS A 336 5.88 -14.16 -0.69
C LYS A 336 7.24 -14.09 -0.02
N TYR A 337 7.36 -14.56 1.23
CA TYR A 337 8.64 -14.59 1.95
C TYR A 337 9.65 -15.54 1.31
N LYS A 338 9.19 -16.67 0.76
CA LYS A 338 10.07 -17.59 0.03
C LYS A 338 10.67 -16.96 -1.21
N ALA A 339 9.87 -16.24 -2.00
CA ALA A 339 10.36 -15.52 -3.17
C ALA A 339 11.39 -14.45 -2.79
N LEU A 340 11.18 -13.72 -1.69
CA LEU A 340 12.15 -12.72 -1.19
C LEU A 340 13.46 -13.37 -0.80
N VAL A 341 13.41 -14.41 0.04
CA VAL A 341 14.61 -15.09 0.54
C VAL A 341 15.37 -15.77 -0.60
N GLU A 342 14.67 -16.37 -1.56
CA GLU A 342 15.29 -16.93 -2.76
C GLU A 342 16.00 -15.87 -3.60
N LEU A 343 15.48 -14.64 -3.65
CA LEU A 343 16.13 -13.55 -4.34
C LEU A 343 17.42 -13.10 -3.65
N GLU A 344 17.40 -12.95 -2.32
CA GLU A 344 18.59 -12.62 -1.52
C GLU A 344 19.66 -13.71 -1.61
N LEU A 345 19.25 -14.97 -1.74
CA LEU A 345 20.14 -16.11 -1.99
C LEU A 345 20.56 -16.28 -3.47
N LEU A 346 20.21 -15.33 -4.35
CA LEU A 346 20.52 -15.34 -5.78
C LEU A 346 19.92 -16.53 -6.55
N LEU A 347 18.85 -17.14 -6.03
CA LEU A 347 18.10 -18.25 -6.63
C LEU A 347 16.96 -17.75 -7.51
N LYS A 348 17.28 -16.96 -8.55
CA LYS A 348 16.29 -16.20 -9.35
C LYS A 348 15.15 -17.03 -9.92
N ASP A 349 15.42 -18.22 -10.47
CA ASP A 349 14.38 -19.04 -11.09
C ASP A 349 13.39 -19.60 -10.06
N LYS A 350 13.89 -19.92 -8.85
CA LYS A 350 13.02 -20.33 -7.76
C LYS A 350 12.20 -19.17 -7.23
N ALA A 351 12.84 -17.99 -7.08
CA ALA A 351 12.16 -16.78 -6.66
C ALA A 351 10.97 -16.45 -7.59
N ARG A 352 11.16 -16.57 -8.92
CA ARG A 352 10.09 -16.39 -9.91
C ARG A 352 8.95 -17.41 -9.74
N GLU A 353 9.25 -18.67 -9.47
CA GLU A 353 8.25 -19.71 -9.26
C GLU A 353 7.46 -19.50 -7.96
N SER A 354 8.15 -19.21 -6.85
CA SER A 354 7.52 -18.86 -5.57
C SER A 354 6.66 -17.61 -5.70
N LEU A 355 7.12 -16.61 -6.44
CA LEU A 355 6.38 -15.38 -6.70
C LEU A 355 5.10 -15.63 -7.53
N LYS A 356 5.17 -16.44 -8.59
CA LYS A 356 3.99 -16.82 -9.37
C LYS A 356 2.91 -17.44 -8.49
N ARG A 357 3.30 -18.29 -7.53
CA ARG A 357 2.38 -18.90 -6.57
C ARG A 357 1.82 -17.87 -5.61
N ALA A 358 2.64 -16.95 -5.11
CA ALA A 358 2.19 -15.86 -4.25
C ALA A 358 1.14 -14.98 -4.96
N LEU A 359 1.39 -14.58 -6.21
CA LEU A 359 0.45 -13.80 -7.04
C LEU A 359 -0.84 -14.56 -7.31
N PHE A 360 -0.74 -15.85 -7.61
CA PHE A 360 -1.92 -16.68 -7.84
C PHE A 360 -2.82 -16.75 -6.61
N LEU A 361 -2.22 -16.88 -5.42
CA LEU A 361 -2.95 -16.98 -4.15
C LEU A 361 -3.47 -15.62 -3.66
N ASN A 362 -2.78 -14.52 -3.96
CA ASN A 362 -3.21 -13.18 -3.60
C ASN A 362 -2.71 -12.11 -4.60
N HIS A 363 -3.44 -11.90 -5.69
CA HIS A 363 -3.06 -10.96 -6.74
C HIS A 363 -3.30 -9.49 -6.39
N VAL A 364 -3.92 -9.19 -5.24
CA VAL A 364 -4.25 -7.83 -4.80
C VAL A 364 -3.16 -7.27 -3.88
N ASP A 365 -2.30 -8.12 -3.31
CA ASP A 365 -1.17 -7.70 -2.47
C ASP A 365 -0.09 -7.02 -3.33
N GLU A 366 0.09 -5.72 -3.11
CA GLU A 366 1.04 -4.89 -3.85
C GLU A 366 2.51 -5.25 -3.59
N GLU A 367 2.84 -5.86 -2.44
CA GLU A 367 4.21 -6.30 -2.12
C GLU A 367 4.67 -7.38 -3.10
N ILE A 368 3.76 -8.26 -3.50
CA ILE A 368 4.06 -9.34 -4.44
C ILE A 368 4.34 -8.75 -5.83
N TRP A 369 3.60 -7.72 -6.25
CA TRP A 369 3.86 -7.03 -7.50
C TRP A 369 5.15 -6.20 -7.48
N GLN A 370 5.49 -5.58 -6.34
CA GLN A 370 6.78 -4.89 -6.18
C GLN A 370 7.95 -5.88 -6.26
N LEU A 371 7.83 -7.02 -5.58
CA LEU A 371 8.84 -8.08 -5.62
C LEU A 371 8.98 -8.63 -7.05
N LYS A 372 7.89 -8.73 -7.81
CA LYS A 372 7.91 -9.05 -9.25
C LYS A 372 8.77 -8.07 -10.03
N ASN A 373 8.48 -6.79 -9.92
CA ASN A 373 9.21 -5.74 -10.64
C ASN A 373 10.69 -5.75 -10.26
N PHE A 374 10.99 -5.96 -8.98
CA PHE A 374 12.37 -6.04 -8.48
C PHE A 374 13.13 -7.25 -9.03
N ILE A 375 12.47 -8.41 -9.17
CA ILE A 375 13.04 -9.62 -9.79
C ILE A 375 13.26 -9.43 -11.30
N GLU A 376 12.41 -8.65 -11.98
CA GLU A 376 12.52 -8.37 -13.41
C GLU A 376 13.61 -7.33 -13.74
N LEU A 377 13.94 -6.45 -12.79
CA LEU A 377 14.97 -5.41 -12.94
C LEU A 377 16.41 -5.88 -12.60
N ARG A 378 16.58 -7.03 -11.93
CA ARG A 378 17.88 -7.59 -11.53
C ARG A 378 18.25 -8.84 -12.31
#